data_AF-A0A381SI37-F1
#
_entry.id   AF-A0A381SI37-F1
#
_cell.length_a   1.000
_cell.length_b   1.000
_cell.length_c   1.000
_cell.angle_alpha   90.00
_cell.angle_beta   90.00
_cell.angle_gamma   90.00
#
_symmetry.space_group_name_H-M   'P 1'
#
loop_
_entity.id
_entity.type
_entity.pdbx_description
1 polymer ?
#
loop_
_entity_poly.entity_id
_entity_poly.type
_entity_poly.pdbx_seq_one_letter_code
_entity_poly.pdbx_strand_id
1 'polypeptide(L)'
;MSNVIEFTGEYYTRQKRSQEFVDNIALNYVEYMEAEGFDIYDHQFVYDMAWIVKFTEVLVDNQLGLANRLSTLMTSLKSGESGSKE
;
A
#
# COMPACT_ATOMS: atom_id res chain seq x y z
N MET A 1 -20.93 26.82 -5.75
CA MET A 1 -19.66 27.18 -5.09
C MET A 1 -18.85 25.91 -4.98
N SER A 2 -17.73 25.84 -5.69
CA SER A 2 -16.83 24.68 -5.65
C SER A 2 -16.23 24.59 -4.25
N ASN A 3 -16.50 23.51 -3.52
CA ASN A 3 -15.78 23.20 -2.28
C ASN A 3 -14.34 22.89 -2.67
N VAL A 4 -13.50 23.93 -2.66
CA VAL A 4 -12.05 23.74 -2.69
C VAL A 4 -11.70 23.13 -1.35
N ILE A 5 -11.52 21.80 -1.33
CA ILE A 5 -10.99 21.09 -0.18
C ILE A 5 -9.58 21.64 0.02
N GLU A 6 -9.33 22.30 1.14
CA GLU A 6 -8.00 22.78 1.49
C GLU A 6 -7.03 21.60 1.46
N PHE A 7 -6.07 21.67 0.55
CA PHE A 7 -4.96 20.73 0.46
C PHE A 7 -4.02 21.03 1.63
N THR A 8 -4.34 20.52 2.82
CA THR A 8 -3.57 20.78 4.02
C THR A 8 -2.20 20.09 3.88
N GLY A 9 -1.13 20.80 4.25
CA GLY A 9 0.24 20.24 4.21
C GLY A 9 0.37 18.92 4.96
N GLU A 10 -0.50 18.65 5.93
CA GLU A 10 -0.59 17.37 6.64
C GLU A 10 -0.87 16.18 5.72
N TYR A 11 -1.74 16.31 4.71
CA TYR A 11 -2.01 15.21 3.77
C TYR A 11 -0.74 14.81 3.02
N TYR A 12 -0.01 15.81 2.52
CA TYR A 12 1.28 15.59 1.85
C TYR A 12 2.32 14.99 2.80
N THR A 13 2.37 15.44 4.06
CA THR A 13 3.25 14.86 5.08
C THR A 13 2.93 13.40 5.36
N ARG A 14 1.65 13.04 5.46
CA ARG A 14 1.22 11.65 5.68
C ARG A 14 1.53 10.77 4.46
N GLN A 15 1.27 11.28 3.26
CA GLN A 15 1.56 10.55 2.02
C GLN A 15 3.06 10.30 1.86
N LYS A 16 3.89 11.32 2.08
CA LYS A 16 5.35 11.19 2.06
C LYS A 16 5.84 10.18 3.11
N ARG A 17 5.29 10.27 4.33
CA ARG A 17 5.60 9.33 5.40
C ARG A 17 5.21 7.88 5.04
N SER A 18 4.06 7.69 4.40
CA SER A 18 3.63 6.37 3.91
C SER A 18 4.65 5.80 2.94
N GLN A 19 5.03 6.59 1.92
CA GLN A 19 5.97 6.20 0.90
C GLN A 19 7.35 5.85 1.49
N GLU A 20 7.93 6.74 2.30
CA GLU A 20 9.24 6.49 2.94
C GLU A 20 9.21 5.23 3.82
N PHE A 21 8.11 4.98 4.53
CA PHE A 21 7.99 3.81 5.39
C PHE A 21 7.88 2.52 4.58
N VAL A 22 7.10 2.52 3.50
CA VAL A 22 6.95 1.38 2.59
C VAL A 22 8.27 1.06 1.89
N ASP A 23 8.97 2.07 1.38
CA ASP A 23 10.26 1.91 0.70
C ASP A 23 11.31 1.28 1.64
N ASN A 24 11.37 1.74 2.90
CA ASN A 24 12.27 1.17 3.90
C ASN A 24 11.93 -0.31 4.21
N ILE A 25 10.65 -0.66 4.31
CA ILE A 25 10.25 -2.07 4.50
C ILE A 25 10.65 -2.92 3.30
N ALA A 26 10.40 -2.42 2.09
CA ALA A 26 10.73 -3.12 0.86
C ALA A 26 12.23 -3.39 0.76
N LEU A 27 13.05 -2.38 1.05
CA LEU A 27 14.51 -2.52 1.05
C LEU A 27 14.97 -3.56 2.08
N ASN A 28 14.50 -3.47 3.33
CA ASN A 28 14.86 -4.44 4.37
C ASN A 28 14.47 -5.89 3.97
N TYR A 29 13.35 -6.06 3.27
CA TYR A 29 12.92 -7.37 2.78
C TYR A 29 13.88 -7.89 1.70
N VAL A 30 14.25 -7.05 0.72
CA VAL A 30 15.19 -7.41 -0.34
C VAL A 30 16.56 -7.76 0.25
N GLU A 31 17.09 -6.94 1.16
CA GLU A 31 18.37 -7.18 1.83
C GLU A 31 18.37 -8.49 2.61
N TYR A 32 17.28 -8.81 3.31
CA TYR A 32 17.13 -10.08 4.01
C TYR A 32 17.13 -11.27 3.04
N MET A 33 16.35 -11.19 1.95
CA MET A 33 16.28 -12.27 0.97
C MET A 33 17.61 -12.50 0.23
N GLU A 34 18.33 -11.41 -0.10
CA GLU A 34 19.67 -11.50 -0.68
C GLU A 34 20.66 -12.18 0.28
N ALA A 35 20.61 -11.84 1.57
CA ALA A 35 21.44 -12.47 2.59
C ALA A 35 21.17 -13.98 2.76
N GLU A 36 19.92 -14.41 2.53
CA GLU A 36 19.52 -15.82 2.52
C GLU A 36 19.80 -16.54 1.18
N GLY A 37 20.39 -15.84 0.20
CA GLY A 37 20.84 -16.42 -1.08
C GLY A 37 19.76 -16.51 -2.15
N PHE A 38 18.65 -15.76 -2.04
CA PHE A 38 17.66 -15.64 -3.10
C PHE A 38 18.17 -14.75 -4.24
N ASP A 39 17.82 -15.07 -5.48
CA ASP A 39 18.10 -14.21 -6.64
C ASP A 39 17.10 -13.05 -6.69
N ILE A 40 17.50 -11.90 -6.14
CA ILE A 40 16.67 -10.70 -6.09
C ILE A 40 16.54 -9.98 -7.45
N TYR A 41 17.32 -10.40 -8.46
CA TYR A 41 17.27 -9.85 -9.81
C TYR A 41 16.39 -10.68 -10.75
N ASP A 42 15.94 -11.85 -10.30
CA ASP A 42 15.00 -12.67 -11.03
C ASP A 42 13.67 -11.92 -11.26
N HIS A 43 13.13 -12.06 -12.48
CA HIS A 43 11.92 -11.34 -12.88
C HIS A 43 10.69 -11.77 -12.08
N GLN A 44 10.60 -13.04 -11.67
CA GLN A 44 9.49 -13.51 -10.83
C GLN A 44 9.61 -12.91 -9.43
N PHE A 45 10.82 -12.86 -8.86
CA PHE A 45 11.06 -12.18 -7.58
C PHE A 45 10.64 -10.71 -7.62
N VAL A 46 11.06 -9.95 -8.63
CA VAL A 46 10.71 -8.53 -8.79
C VAL A 46 9.18 -8.35 -8.92
N TYR A 47 8.52 -9.24 -9.67
CA TYR A 47 7.07 -9.22 -9.82
C TYR A 47 6.35 -9.50 -8.49
N ASP A 48 6.80 -10.50 -7.73
CA ASP A 48 6.22 -10.84 -6.43
C ASP A 48 6.46 -9.72 -5.40
N MET A 49 7.63 -9.10 -5.44
CA MET A 49 7.95 -7.93 -4.61
C MET A 49 7.04 -6.74 -4.91
N ALA A 50 6.65 -6.51 -6.17
CA ALA A 50 5.70 -5.45 -6.51
C ALA A 50 4.35 -5.64 -5.80
N TRP A 51 3.87 -6.89 -5.66
CA TRP A 51 2.68 -7.20 -4.89
C TRP A 51 2.88 -6.94 -3.40
N ILE A 52 4.00 -7.40 -2.82
CA ILE A 52 4.32 -7.20 -1.40
C ILE A 52 4.36 -5.70 -1.05
N VAL A 53 5.03 -4.90 -1.87
CA VAL A 53 5.09 -3.44 -1.73
C VAL A 53 3.69 -2.84 -1.79
N LYS A 54 2.86 -3.26 -2.76
CA LYS A 54 1.49 -2.73 -2.89
C LYS A 54 0.61 -3.04 -1.68
N PHE A 55 0.67 -4.25 -1.14
CA PHE A 55 -0.11 -4.60 0.05
C PHE A 55 0.41 -3.91 1.31
N THR A 56 1.72 -3.70 1.41
CA THR A 56 2.33 -2.92 2.50
C THR A 56 1.87 -1.46 2.44
N GLU A 57 1.87 -0.85 1.26
CA GLU A 57 1.34 0.51 1.03
C GLU A 57 -0.12 0.62 1.46
N VAL A 58 -0.98 -0.33 1.06
CA VAL A 58 -2.39 -0.35 1.50
C VAL A 58 -2.51 -0.39 3.03
N LEU A 59 -1.70 -1.22 3.69
CA LEU A 59 -1.70 -1.34 5.14
C LEU A 59 -1.31 -0.01 5.79
N VAL A 60 -0.23 0.61 5.33
CA VAL A 60 0.31 1.86 5.90
C VAL A 60 -0.62 3.03 5.63
N ASP A 61 -1.14 3.15 4.40
CA ASP A 61 -2.11 4.17 4.03
C ASP A 61 -3.36 4.10 4.90
N ASN A 62 -3.89 2.91 5.14
CA ASN A 62 -5.04 2.72 6.03
C ASN A 62 -4.75 3.20 7.46
N GLN A 63 -3.55 2.93 7.99
CA GLN A 63 -3.16 3.40 9.32
C GLN A 63 -2.97 4.92 9.39
N LEU A 64 -2.57 5.55 8.28
CA LEU A 64 -2.39 6.99 8.19
C LEU A 64 -3.65 7.76 7.77
N GLY A 65 -4.75 7.03 7.50
CA GLY A 65 -6.02 7.62 7.05
C GLY A 65 -5.95 8.16 5.61
N LEU A 66 -5.10 7.58 4.77
CA LEU A 66 -4.95 7.94 3.37
C LEU A 66 -5.92 7.11 2.51
N ALA A 67 -6.49 7.75 1.49
CA ALA A 67 -7.39 7.07 0.57
C ALA A 67 -6.60 6.18 -0.40
N ASN A 68 -6.76 4.87 -0.27
CA ASN A 68 -6.14 3.89 -1.16
C ASN A 68 -7.19 3.13 -1.98
N ARG A 69 -7.06 3.15 -3.30
CA ARG A 69 -8.04 2.56 -4.24
C ARG A 69 -8.25 1.05 -4.01
N LEU A 70 -7.19 0.31 -3.67
CA LEU A 70 -7.30 -1.12 -3.39
C LEU A 70 -8.01 -1.36 -2.04
N SER A 71 -7.78 -0.50 -1.04
CA SER A 71 -8.53 -0.54 0.22
C SER A 71 -10.04 -0.30 0.00
N THR A 72 -10.39 0.69 -0.84
CA THR A 72 -11.78 0.96 -1.22
C THR A 72 -12.41 -0.24 -1.95
N LEU A 73 -11.69 -0.85 -2.88
CA LEU A 73 -12.14 -2.05 -3.59
C LEU A 73 -12.40 -3.20 -2.61
N MET A 74 -11.45 -3.49 -1.72
CA MET A 74 -11.58 -4.56 -0.72
C MET A 74 -12.77 -4.33 0.22
N THR A 75 -13.00 -3.07 0.62
CA THR A 75 -14.17 -2.70 1.43
C THR A 75 -15.47 -2.93 0.66
N SER A 76 -15.51 -2.54 -0.63
CA SER A 76 -16.67 -2.75 -1.49
C SER A 76 -17.01 -4.24 -1.67
N LEU A 77 -15.99 -5.10 -1.80
CA LEU A 77 -16.16 -6.55 -1.91
C LEU A 77 -16.74 -7.13 -0.63
N LYS A 78 -16.21 -6.76 0.53
CA LYS A 78 -16.75 -7.17 1.85
C LYS A 78 -18.22 -6.74 2.04
N SER A 79 -18.58 -5.55 1.60
CA SER A 79 -19.98 -5.07 1.66
C SER A 79 -20.89 -5.75 0.64
N GLY A 80 -20.38 -6.18 -0.52
CA GLY A 80 -21.16 -6.90 -1.52
C GLY A 80 -21.49 -8.34 -1.11
N GLU A 81 -20.57 -9.01 -0.40
CA GLU A 81 -20.80 -10.36 0.15
C GLU A 81 -21.85 -10.39 1.27
N SER A 82 -22.07 -9.26 1.95
CA SER A 82 -23.08 -9.13 3.00
C SER A 82 -24.48 -8.77 2.50
N GLY A 83 -24.64 -8.46 1.20
CA GLY A 83 -25.92 -8.06 0.58
C GLY A 83 -26.64 -9.13 -0.24
N SER A 84 -26.11 -10.36 -0.35
CA SER A 84 -26.70 -11.42 -1.18
C SER A 84 -27.52 -12.44 -0.37
N LYS A 85 -28.38 -11.94 0.50
CA LYS A 85 -29.41 -12.73 1.19
C LYS A 85 -30.70 -11.91 1.33
N GLU A 86 -31.41 -11.69 0.24
CA GLU A 86 -32.88 -11.53 0.22
C GLU A 86 -33.44 -12.10 -1.08
#